data_AF-M0MT08-F1
#
_entry.id   AF-M0MT08-F1
#
_cell.length_a   1.000
_cell.length_b   1.000
_cell.length_c   1.000
_cell.angle_alpha   90.00
_cell.angle_beta   90.00
_cell.angle_gamma   90.00
#
_symmetry.space_group_name_H-M   'P 1'
#
loop_
_entity.id
_entity.type
_entity.pdbx_description
1 polymer ?
#
loop_
_entity_poly.entity_id
_entity_poly.type
_entity_poly.pdbx_seq_one_letter_code
_entity_poly.pdbx_strand_id
1 'polypeptide(L)'
;MVERIENAFQETLLDTNHYADEYNDASIYETIAAEFGPAIAHVLRQNTHISPDLQTTILDAAKQAYRERKAFSMWLDREATSLAETAEQLCEIDA
;
A
#
# COMPACT_ATOMS: atom_id res chain seq x y z
N MET A 1 -6.13 -5.04 -21.13
CA MET A 1 -6.15 -5.93 -19.94
C MET A 1 -5.30 -5.32 -18.83
N VAL A 2 -4.03 -5.00 -19.10
CA VAL A 2 -3.13 -4.29 -18.18
C VAL A 2 -3.70 -2.96 -17.70
N GLU A 3 -4.26 -2.16 -18.61
CA GLU A 3 -4.95 -0.90 -18.27
C GLU A 3 -6.06 -1.08 -17.22
N ARG A 4 -6.78 -2.22 -17.19
CA ARG A 4 -7.80 -2.47 -16.16
C ARG A 4 -7.18 -2.73 -14.78
N ILE A 5 -5.99 -3.33 -14.74
CA ILE A 5 -5.23 -3.55 -13.50
C ILE A 5 -4.69 -2.22 -13.00
N GLU A 6 -4.13 -1.42 -13.91
CA GLU A 6 -3.65 -0.06 -13.63
C GLU A 6 -4.77 0.82 -13.07
N ASN A 7 -5.93 0.85 -13.73
CA ASN A 7 -7.09 1.59 -13.25
C ASN A 7 -7.58 1.10 -11.89
N ALA A 8 -7.73 -0.21 -11.69
CA ALA A 8 -8.17 -0.77 -10.41
C ALA A 8 -7.18 -0.45 -9.27
N PHE A 9 -5.88 -0.52 -9.56
CA PHE A 9 -4.84 -0.16 -8.60
C PHE A 9 -4.88 1.34 -8.28
N GLN A 10 -5.01 2.18 -9.30
CA GLN A 10 -5.15 3.62 -9.12
C GLN A 10 -6.42 3.98 -8.35
N GLU A 11 -7.55 3.31 -8.58
CA GLU A 11 -8.78 3.49 -7.81
C GLU A 11 -8.57 3.19 -6.32
N THR A 12 -7.83 2.12 -5.96
CA THR A 12 -7.55 1.82 -4.55
C THR A 12 -6.69 2.89 -3.87
N LEU A 13 -5.89 3.60 -4.64
CA LEU A 13 -5.02 4.67 -4.15
C LEU A 13 -5.78 6.00 -4.11
N LEU A 14 -6.59 6.31 -5.13
CA LEU A 14 -7.43 7.49 -5.22
C LEU A 14 -8.63 7.48 -4.26
N ASP A 15 -8.98 6.34 -3.67
CA ASP A 15 -9.92 6.27 -2.54
C ASP A 15 -9.34 6.95 -1.27
N THR A 16 -8.05 7.32 -1.29
CA THR A 16 -7.45 8.21 -0.29
C THR A 16 -7.38 9.65 -0.83
N ASN A 17 -7.96 10.58 -0.08
CA ASN A 17 -8.17 11.99 -0.46
C ASN A 17 -6.86 12.77 -0.78
N HIS A 18 -5.68 12.17 -0.58
CA HIS A 18 -4.36 12.80 -0.70
C HIS A 18 -3.45 12.19 -1.76
N TYR A 19 -3.88 11.10 -2.44
CA TYR A 19 -2.98 10.40 -3.36
C TYR A 19 -2.52 11.28 -4.54
N ALA A 20 -3.42 12.09 -5.08
CA ALA A 20 -3.10 13.00 -6.18
C ALA A 20 -2.13 14.13 -5.78
N ASP A 21 -2.01 14.45 -4.49
CA ASP A 21 -1.12 15.51 -4.00
C ASP A 21 0.24 14.95 -3.53
N GLU A 22 0.25 13.74 -2.94
CA GLU A 22 1.48 13.11 -2.42
C GLU A 22 2.22 12.24 -3.45
N TYR A 23 1.52 11.68 -4.43
CA TYR A 23 2.08 10.64 -5.33
C TYR A 23 2.06 11.01 -6.82
N ASN A 24 1.70 12.25 -7.19
CA ASN A 24 1.57 12.66 -8.60
C ASN A 24 2.87 12.55 -9.41
N ASP A 25 4.01 12.65 -8.74
CA ASP A 25 5.33 12.60 -9.38
C ASP A 25 5.85 11.18 -9.60
N ALA A 26 5.27 10.16 -8.94
CA ALA A 26 5.68 8.77 -9.08
C ALA A 26 4.94 8.09 -10.25
N SER A 27 5.68 7.33 -11.06
CA SER A 27 5.06 6.51 -12.10
C SER A 27 4.20 5.42 -11.46
N ILE A 28 3.07 5.08 -12.08
CA ILE A 28 2.23 3.95 -11.64
C ILE A 28 3.02 2.65 -11.46
N TYR A 29 4.07 2.42 -12.28
CA TYR A 29 4.92 1.24 -12.15
C TYR A 29 5.90 1.30 -10.98
N GLU A 30 6.29 2.49 -10.53
CA GLU A 30 7.11 2.66 -9.32
C GLU A 30 6.26 2.33 -8.10
N THR A 31 5.02 2.81 -8.06
CA THR A 31 4.08 2.46 -6.98
C THR A 31 3.74 0.96 -6.99
N ILE A 32 3.48 0.37 -8.16
CA ILE A 32 3.28 -1.09 -8.27
C ILE A 32 4.53 -1.86 -7.84
N ALA A 33 5.74 -1.38 -8.16
CA ALA A 33 6.98 -2.03 -7.75
C ALA A 33 7.17 -1.98 -6.23
N ALA A 34 6.82 -0.86 -5.59
CA ALA A 34 6.84 -0.73 -4.14
C ALA A 34 5.84 -1.67 -3.46
N GLU A 35 4.66 -1.84 -4.05
CA GLU A 35 3.55 -2.59 -3.47
C GLU A 35 3.59 -4.10 -3.74
N PHE A 36 3.85 -4.49 -4.98
CA PHE A 36 3.79 -5.88 -5.45
C PHE A 36 5.16 -6.43 -5.85
N GLY A 37 6.20 -5.61 -5.73
CA GLY A 37 7.57 -5.98 -6.07
C GLY A 37 7.95 -5.68 -7.52
N PRO A 38 9.26 -5.54 -7.80
CA PRO A 38 9.77 -5.08 -9.09
C PRO A 38 9.50 -6.05 -10.24
N ALA A 39 9.41 -7.35 -9.97
CA ALA A 39 9.12 -8.35 -10.99
C ALA A 39 7.72 -8.18 -11.59
N ILE A 40 6.71 -7.93 -10.76
CA ILE A 40 5.33 -7.73 -11.21
C ILE A 40 5.21 -6.42 -11.99
N ALA A 41 5.82 -5.34 -11.50
CA ALA A 41 5.86 -4.06 -12.21
C ALA A 41 6.52 -4.19 -13.60
N HIS A 42 7.64 -4.91 -13.69
CA HIS A 42 8.35 -5.13 -14.94
C HIS A 42 7.50 -5.89 -15.95
N VAL A 43 6.84 -6.97 -15.52
CA VAL A 43 5.99 -7.78 -16.39
C VAL A 43 4.79 -6.98 -16.86
N LEU A 44 4.13 -6.20 -16.00
CA LEU A 44 3.00 -5.36 -16.38
C LEU A 44 3.41 -4.29 -17.39
N ARG A 45 4.59 -3.69 -17.25
CA ARG A 45 5.11 -2.68 -18.18
C ARG A 45 5.42 -3.23 -19.58
N GLN A 46 5.80 -4.50 -19.69
CA GLN A 46 6.23 -5.10 -20.96
C GLN A 46 5.12 -5.83 -21.72
N ASN A 47 4.06 -6.27 -21.04
CA ASN A 47 3.06 -7.16 -21.62
C ASN A 47 1.74 -6.41 -21.85
N THR A 48 1.11 -6.64 -23.00
CA THR A 48 -0.26 -6.17 -23.28
C THR A 48 -1.33 -7.18 -22.83
N HIS A 49 -0.91 -8.41 -22.55
CA HIS A 49 -1.76 -9.54 -22.16
C HIS A 49 -1.33 -10.12 -20.81
N ILE A 50 -2.32 -10.54 -20.02
CA ILE A 50 -2.10 -11.17 -18.71
C ILE A 50 -2.41 -12.66 -18.85
N SER A 51 -1.43 -13.51 -18.54
CA SER A 51 -1.66 -14.95 -18.43
C SER A 51 -2.37 -15.29 -17.12
N PRO A 52 -3.08 -16.43 -17.03
CA PRO A 52 -3.70 -16.89 -15.78
C PRO A 52 -2.70 -17.02 -14.61
N ASP A 53 -1.48 -17.46 -14.89
CA ASP A 53 -0.43 -17.60 -13.87
C ASP A 53 0.03 -16.24 -13.34
N LEU A 54 0.18 -15.25 -14.24
CA LEU A 54 0.50 -13.88 -13.84
C LEU A 54 -0.64 -13.25 -13.05
N GLN A 55 -1.90 -13.51 -13.44
CA GLN A 55 -3.06 -13.04 -12.68
C GLN A 55 -3.06 -13.60 -11.25
N THR A 56 -2.77 -14.89 -11.09
CA THR A 56 -2.66 -15.55 -9.78
C THR A 56 -1.54 -14.92 -8.95
N THR A 57 -0.39 -14.67 -9.58
CA THR A 57 0.76 -14.03 -8.94
C THR A 57 0.43 -12.62 -8.44
N ILE A 58 -0.23 -11.79 -9.27
CA ILE A 58 -0.66 -10.44 -8.89
C ILE A 58 -1.67 -10.49 -7.73
N LEU A 59 -2.62 -11.42 -7.79
CA LEU A 59 -3.63 -11.57 -6.75
C LEU A 59 -3.01 -11.94 -5.40
N ASP A 60 -2.03 -12.85 -5.40
CA ASP A 60 -1.38 -13.27 -4.15
C ASP A 60 -0.47 -12.18 -3.59
N ALA A 61 0.23 -11.42 -4.45
CA ALA A 61 0.97 -10.23 -4.04
C ALA A 61 0.05 -9.18 -3.41
N ALA A 62 -1.11 -8.91 -4.01
CA ALA A 62 -2.09 -7.97 -3.47
C ALA A 62 -2.64 -8.41 -2.10
N LYS A 63 -2.95 -9.70 -1.93
CA LYS A 63 -3.37 -10.25 -0.63
C LYS A 63 -2.27 -10.12 0.43
N GLN A 64 -1.02 -10.33 0.05
CA GLN A 64 0.11 -10.22 0.97
C GLN A 64 0.30 -8.76 1.41
N ALA A 65 0.34 -7.81 0.47
CA ALA A 65 0.43 -6.38 0.77
C ALA A 65 -0.73 -5.91 1.67
N TYR A 66 -1.96 -6.41 1.45
CA TYR A 66 -3.09 -6.14 2.33
C TYR A 66 -2.87 -6.64 3.78
N ARG A 67 -2.36 -7.87 3.94
CA ARG A 67 -2.08 -8.44 5.28
C ARG A 67 -0.99 -7.64 6.01
N GLU A 68 0.06 -7.25 5.30
CA GLU A 68 1.15 -6.45 5.84
C GLU A 68 0.66 -5.08 6.31
N ARG A 69 -0.11 -4.37 5.48
CA ARG A 69 -0.73 -3.10 5.87
C ARG A 69 -1.65 -3.24 7.08
N LYS A 70 -2.49 -4.27 7.12
CA LYS A 70 -3.38 -4.50 8.26
C LYS A 70 -2.59 -4.73 9.54
N ALA A 71 -1.54 -5.53 9.48
CA ALA A 71 -0.65 -5.75 10.61
C ALA A 71 0.04 -4.44 11.04
N PHE A 72 0.55 -3.67 10.08
CA PHE A 72 1.21 -2.39 10.34
C PHE A 72 0.27 -1.37 10.98
N SER A 73 -0.97 -1.25 10.49
CA SER A 73 -2.00 -0.41 11.11
C SER A 73 -2.24 -0.80 12.58
N MET A 74 -2.34 -2.09 12.88
CA MET A 74 -2.50 -2.55 14.27
C MET A 74 -1.29 -2.20 15.14
N TRP A 75 -0.09 -2.16 14.58
CA TRP A 75 1.11 -1.70 15.29
C TRP A 75 1.07 -0.20 15.56
N LEU A 76 0.68 0.61 14.57
CA LEU A 76 0.52 2.04 14.73
C LEU A 76 -0.53 2.39 15.79
N ASP A 77 -1.66 1.68 15.82
CA ASP A 77 -2.69 1.89 16.84
C ASP A 77 -2.15 1.62 18.25
N ARG A 78 -1.38 0.54 18.42
CA ARG A 78 -0.73 0.21 19.70
C ARG A 78 0.28 1.26 20.12
N GLU A 79 1.11 1.70 19.18
CA GLU A 79 2.10 2.75 19.45
C GLU A 79 1.42 4.06 19.85
N ALA A 80 0.35 4.45 19.16
CA ALA A 80 -0.43 5.63 19.49
C ALA A 80 -1.03 5.55 20.91
N THR A 81 -1.59 4.40 21.30
CA THR A 81 -2.04 4.16 22.68
C THR A 81 -0.90 4.28 23.68
N SER A 82 0.24 3.63 23.42
CA SER A 82 1.40 3.67 24.32
C SER A 82 1.93 5.10 24.51
N LEU A 83 1.98 5.90 23.45
CA LEU A 83 2.40 7.30 23.51
C LEU A 83 1.40 8.16 24.31
N ALA A 84 0.10 7.92 24.15
CA ALA A 84 -0.93 8.62 24.91
C ALA A 84 -0.85 8.31 26.41
N GLU A 85 -0.68 7.03 26.78
CA GLU A 85 -0.50 6.60 28.17
C GLU A 85 0.77 7.21 28.79
N THR A 86 1.87 7.25 28.03
CA THR A 86 3.13 7.85 28.49
C THR A 86 2.99 9.37 28.69
N ALA A 87 2.28 10.05 27.80
CA ALA A 87 2.03 11.48 27.91
C ALA A 87 1.18 11.82 29.15
N GLU A 88 0.18 10.98 29.47
CA GLU A 88 -0.63 11.13 30.68
C GLU A 88 0.21 10.95 31.95
N GLN A 89 1.05 9.91 32.00
CA GLN A 89 1.97 9.66 33.12
C GLN A 89 2.95 10.81 33.35
N LEU A 90 3.47 11.42 32.28
CA LEU A 90 4.35 12.59 32.40
C LEU A 90 3.61 13.80 32.98
N CYS A 91 2.37 14.05 32.58
CA CYS A 91 1.56 15.13 33.14
C CYS A 91 1.28 14.96 34.64
N GLU A 92 1.13 13.72 35.12
CA GLU A 92 0.95 13.43 36.56
C GLU A 92 2.22 13.72 37.39
N ILE A 93 3.41 13.60 36.81
CA ILE A 93 4.68 13.84 37.52
C ILE A 93 4.99 15.35 37.62
N ASP A 94 4.57 16.13 36.62
CA ASP A 94 4.80 17.58 36.56
C ASP A 94 3.78 18.42 37.36
N ALA A 95 2.76 17.80 37.96
CA ALA A 95 1.67 18.42 38.72
C ALA A 95 1.92 18.44 40.24
#